data_AF-A0A924VHH9-F1
#
_entry.id   AF-A0A924VHH9-F1
#
_cell.length_a   1.000
_cell.length_b   1.000
_cell.length_c   1.000
_cell.angle_alpha   90.00
_cell.angle_beta   90.00
_cell.angle_gamma   90.00
#
_symmetry.space_group_name_H-M   'P 1'
#
loop_
_entity.id
_entity.type
_entity.pdbx_description
1 polymer ?
#
loop_
_entity_poly.entity_id
_entity_poly.type
_entity_poly.pdbx_seq_one_letter_code
_entity_poly.pdbx_strand_id
1 'polypeptide(L)' 'MKRDKLIFSLIDEEQERQETGLELIASENFVSKQVMEAAGSVLTNKYAEGLPGKRY' A
#
# COMPACT_ATOMS: atom_id res chain seq x y z
N MET A 1 -9.64 17.73 -2.85
CA MET A 1 -8.16 17.78 -2.74
C MET A 1 -7.56 17.72 -4.12
N LYS A 2 -6.46 18.45 -4.37
CA LYS A 2 -5.69 18.32 -5.61
C LYS A 2 -4.76 17.11 -5.48
N ARG A 3 -4.68 16.27 -6.50
CA ARG A 3 -3.74 15.15 -6.56
C ARG A 3 -2.30 15.71 -6.55
N ASP A 4 -1.47 15.17 -5.68
CA ASP A 4 -0.07 15.57 -5.58
C ASP A 4 0.77 14.97 -6.71
N LYS A 5 1.02 15.75 -7.75
CA LYS A 5 1.69 15.26 -8.96
C LYS A 5 3.13 14.80 -8.70
N LEU A 6 3.83 15.44 -7.76
CA LEU A 6 5.23 15.11 -7.45
C LEU A 6 5.33 13.76 -6.76
N ILE A 7 4.44 13.49 -5.80
CA ILE A 7 4.44 12.20 -5.11
C ILE A 7 4.11 11.07 -6.08
N PHE A 8 3.12 11.26 -6.96
CA PHE A 8 2.76 10.20 -7.91
C PHE A 8 3.83 9.95 -8.96
N SER A 9 4.57 10.97 -9.43
CA SER A 9 5.69 10.72 -10.35
C SER A 9 6.80 9.91 -9.69
N LEU A 10 7.10 10.18 -8.42
CA LEU A 10 8.11 9.41 -7.67
C LEU A 10 7.68 7.96 -7.41
N ILE A 11 6.39 7.72 -7.21
CA ILE A 11 5.85 6.34 -7.10
C ILE A 11 6.02 5.60 -8.42
N ASP A 12 5.74 6.25 -9.56
CA ASP A 12 5.90 5.65 -10.89
C ASP A 12 7.39 5.32 -11.16
N GLU A 13 8.32 6.20 -10.77
CA GLU A 13 9.77 5.94 -10.87
C GLU A 13 10.22 4.75 -10.00
N GLU A 14 9.70 4.60 -8.79
CA GLU A 14 10.01 3.45 -7.92
C GLU A 14 9.41 2.14 -8.46
N GLN A 15 8.23 2.19 -9.07
CA GLN A 15 7.64 1.02 -9.72
C GLN A 15 8.56 0.52 -10.84
N GLU A 16 9.03 1.41 -11.72
CA GLU A 16 9.97 1.05 -12.80
C GLU A 16 11.27 0.45 -12.23
N ARG A 17 11.80 1.03 -11.15
CA ARG A 17 13.00 0.51 -10.46
C ARG A 17 12.81 -0.93 -9.98
N GLN A 18 11.66 -1.23 -9.40
CA GLN A 18 11.33 -2.59 -8.91
C GLN A 18 11.09 -3.58 -10.06
N GLU A 19 10.46 -3.15 -11.15
CA GLU A 19 10.15 -4.02 -12.30
C GLU A 19 11.38 -4.36 -13.16
N THR A 20 12.38 -3.47 -13.17
CA THR A 20 13.61 -3.62 -13.96
C THR A 20 14.78 -4.20 -13.16
N GLY A 21 14.70 -4.18 -11.82
CA GLY A 21 15.72 -4.70 -10.92
C GLY A 21 15.66 -6.22 -10.74
N LEU A 22 16.81 -6.83 -10.44
CA LEU A 22 16.86 -8.21 -9.94
C LEU A 22 16.86 -8.18 -8.41
N GLU A 23 15.69 -8.37 -7.82
CA GLU A 23 15.50 -8.27 -6.37
C GLU A 23 15.86 -9.61 -5.68
N LEU A 24 17.03 -9.65 -5.03
CA LEU A 24 17.61 -10.86 -4.41
C LEU A 24 17.55 -10.85 -2.87
N ILE A 25 16.92 -9.84 -2.28
CA ILE A 25 16.78 -9.76 -0.82
C ILE A 25 15.73 -10.78 -0.40
N ALA A 26 16.16 -11.80 0.35
CA ALA A 26 15.34 -12.96 0.69
C ALA A 26 14.05 -12.63 1.46
N SER A 27 13.98 -11.48 2.13
CA SER A 27 12.82 -11.02 2.89
C SER A 27 11.88 -10.11 2.10
N GLU A 28 12.27 -9.66 0.91
CA GLU A 28 11.42 -8.81 0.06
C GLU A 28 10.46 -9.65 -0.79
N ASN A 29 9.36 -9.03 -1.21
CA ASN A 29 8.34 -9.69 -2.01
C ASN A 29 7.43 -8.67 -2.73
N PHE A 30 6.71 -9.15 -3.74
CA PHE A 30 5.67 -8.40 -4.43
C PHE A 30 4.29 -8.86 -3.97
N VAL A 31 3.48 -7.92 -3.49
CA VAL A 31 2.09 -8.19 -3.11
C VAL A 31 1.17 -8.18 -4.33
N SER A 32 0.03 -8.87 -4.25
CA SER A 32 -0.95 -8.86 -5.34
C SER A 32 -1.69 -7.52 -5.43
N LYS A 33 -2.24 -7.22 -6.61
CA LYS A 33 -3.08 -6.02 -6.83
C LYS A 33 -4.27 -5.96 -5.89
N GLN A 34 -4.89 -7.10 -5.59
CA GLN A 34 -6.03 -7.19 -4.67
C GLN A 34 -5.66 -6.77 -3.24
N VAL A 35 -4.44 -7.09 -2.78
CA VAL A 35 -3.95 -6.67 -1.45
C VAL A 35 -3.73 -5.15 -1.41
N MET A 36 -3.14 -4.58 -2.47
CA MET A 36 -2.94 -3.12 -2.57
C MET A 36 -4.28 -2.35 -2.59
N GLU A 37 -5.28 -2.83 -3.34
CA GLU A 37 -6.62 -2.22 -3.35
C GLU A 37 -7.28 -2.23 -1.96
N ALA A 38 -7.18 -3.35 -1.24
CA ALA A 38 -7.74 -3.45 0.11
C ALA A 38 -7.05 -2.50 1.10
N ALA A 39 -5.72 -2.36 1.01
CA ALA A 39 -4.93 -1.47 1.86
C ALA A 39 -5.29 0.02 1.68
N GLY A 40 -5.65 0.44 0.45
CA GLY A 40 -6.08 1.79 0.13
C GLY A 40 -7.59 2.07 0.34
N SER A 41 -8.31 1.17 1.00
CA SER A 41 -9.78 1.26 1.11
C SER A 41 -10.27 2.17 2.25
N VAL A 42 -11.59 2.34 2.34
CA VAL A 42 -12.29 3.11 3.38
C VAL A 42 -12.01 2.62 4.81
N LEU A 43 -11.45 1.42 4.98
CA LEU A 43 -11.08 0.86 6.28
C LEU A 43 -10.10 1.78 7.06
N THR A 44 -9.29 2.58 6.36
CA THR A 44 -8.38 3.56 6.98
C THR A 44 -9.10 4.61 7.84
N ASN A 45 -10.38 4.87 7.56
CA ASN A 45 -11.14 5.92 8.25
C ASN A 45 -11.67 5.47 9.63
N LYS A 46 -11.61 4.17 9.96
CA LYS A 46 -12.37 3.63 11.08
C LYS A 46 -11.48 3.33 12.29
N TYR A 47 -11.78 4.00 13.41
CA TYR A 47 -11.41 3.53 14.73
C TYR A 47 -12.30 2.37 15.19
N ALA A 48 -11.68 1.27 15.60
CA ALA A 48 -12.35 0.07 16.06
C ALA A 48 -11.51 -0.60 17.16
N GLU A 49 -11.30 0.10 18.27
CA GLU A 49 -10.58 -0.44 19.42
C GLU A 49 -11.37 -1.60 20.06
N GLY A 50 -10.66 -2.57 20.64
CA GLY A 50 -11.25 -3.75 21.27
C GLY A 50 -11.33 -4.94 20.31
N LEU A 51 -12.16 -5.94 20.64
CA LEU A 51 -12.30 -7.17 19.85
C LEU A 51 -13.67 -7.23 19.15
N PRO A 52 -13.85 -8.09 18.13
CA PRO A 52 -15.17 -8.39 17.60
C PRO A 52 -16.14 -8.78 18.73
N GLY A 53 -17.31 -8.13 18.79
CA GLY A 53 -18.29 -8.33 19.87
C GLY A 53 -17.92 -7.71 21.22
N LYS A 54 -16.74 -7.08 21.35
CA LYS A 54 -16.25 -6.42 22.57
C LYS A 54 -15.46 -5.15 22.20
N ARG A 55 -16.13 -4.22 21.50
CA ARG A 55 -15.59 -2.89 21.25
C ARG A 55 -15.75 -2.01 22.50
N TYR A 56 -14.96 -0.95 22.59
CA TYR A 56 -15.10 0.07 23.64
C TYR A 56 -16.34 0.96 23.40
#